data_AF-A0A917MHG5-F1
#
_entry.id   AF-A0A917MHG5-F1
#
_cell.length_a   1.000
_cell.length_b   1.000
_cell.length_c   1.000
_cell.angle_alpha   90.00
_cell.angle_beta   90.00
_cell.angle_gamma   90.00
#
_symmetry.space_group_name_H-M   'P 1'
#
loop_
_entity.id
_entity.type
_entity.pdbx_description
1 polymer ?
#
loop_
_entity_poly.entity_id
_entity_poly.type
_entity_poly.pdbx_seq_one_letter_code
_entity_poly.pdbx_strand_id
1 'polypeptide(L)'
;MRVYLPTDGTRKPAPSHLMHLCPAAHMAGQADLPAHWVTDANEPVQFTVDFIVGEAEVEDELGRYMVAHKLAKRTKLLLPST
;
A
#
# COMPACT_ATOMS: atom_id res chain seq x y z
N MET A 1 6.96 -4.39 -4.71
CA MET A 1 7.19 -4.66 -3.26
C MET A 1 6.03 -5.46 -2.65
N ARG A 2 6.33 -6.40 -1.74
CA ARG A 2 5.30 -7.07 -0.92
C ARG A 2 5.07 -6.34 0.40
N VAL A 3 3.81 -6.11 0.74
CA VAL A 3 3.36 -5.42 1.96
C VAL A 3 2.33 -6.25 2.71
N TYR A 4 2.26 -6.08 4.02
CA TYR A 4 1.33 -6.82 4.89
C TYR A 4 0.45 -5.88 5.68
N LEU A 5 -0.81 -6.28 5.90
CA LEU A 5 -1.71 -5.55 6.78
C LEU A 5 -1.12 -5.46 8.19
N PRO A 6 -1.16 -4.29 8.84
CA PRO A 6 -0.74 -4.16 10.22
C PRO A 6 -1.75 -4.92 11.07
N THR A 7 -1.36 -6.08 11.59
CA THR A 7 -2.16 -6.83 12.55
C THR A 7 -1.77 -6.42 13.97
N ASP A 8 -2.76 -6.07 14.79
CA ASP A 8 -2.58 -5.73 16.20
C ASP A 8 -2.55 -6.99 17.10
N GLY A 9 -2.38 -8.19 16.50
CA GLY A 9 -2.42 -9.48 17.19
C GLY A 9 -3.80 -9.92 17.66
N THR A 10 -4.82 -9.05 17.59
CA THR A 10 -6.18 -9.30 18.12
C THR A 10 -7.19 -9.76 17.08
N ARG A 11 -6.90 -9.58 15.78
CA ARG A 11 -7.75 -10.03 14.67
C ARG A 11 -7.00 -11.01 13.78
N LYS A 12 -7.60 -12.19 13.55
CA LYS A 12 -7.21 -13.03 12.40
C LYS A 12 -7.41 -12.18 11.13
N PRO A 13 -6.40 -12.08 10.25
CA PRO A 13 -6.56 -11.37 8.99
C PRO A 13 -7.73 -12.03 8.23
N ALA A 14 -8.66 -11.21 7.75
CA ALA A 14 -9.71 -11.68 6.86
C ALA A 14 -9.05 -12.39 5.66
N PRO A 15 -9.69 -13.43 5.08
CA PRO A 15 -9.12 -14.19 3.97
C PRO A 15 -8.81 -13.28 2.77
N SER A 16 -9.60 -12.24 2.57
CA SER A 16 -9.29 -11.11 1.69
C SER A 16 -9.67 -9.79 2.36
N HIS A 17 -8.92 -8.74 2.05
CA HIS A 17 -9.23 -7.37 2.48
C HIS A 17 -8.86 -6.39 1.38
N LEU A 18 -9.85 -5.66 0.89
CA LEU A 18 -9.68 -4.64 -0.13
C LEU A 18 -9.45 -3.27 0.53
N MET A 19 -8.36 -2.61 0.14
CA MET A 19 -8.06 -1.25 0.58
C MET A 19 -8.02 -0.30 -0.62
N HIS A 20 -8.71 0.84 -0.49
CA HIS A 20 -8.68 1.91 -1.47
C HIS A 20 -7.79 3.04 -0.98
N LEU A 21 -6.89 3.52 -1.83
CA LEU A 21 -5.89 4.53 -1.51
C LEU A 21 -5.88 5.63 -2.55
N CYS A 22 -5.85 6.89 -2.12
CA CYS A 22 -5.58 8.04 -3.01
C CYS A 22 -4.37 8.82 -2.48
N PRO A 23 -3.13 8.37 -2.75
CA PRO A 23 -1.92 8.98 -2.20
C PRO A 23 -1.78 10.47 -2.55
N ALA A 24 -2.06 10.85 -3.81
CA ALA A 24 -2.00 12.24 -4.25
C ALA A 24 -3.02 13.14 -3.53
N ALA A 25 -4.22 12.63 -3.21
CA ALA A 25 -5.21 13.37 -2.44
C ALA A 25 -4.80 13.47 -0.96
N HIS A 26 -4.19 12.44 -0.39
CA HIS A 26 -3.71 12.43 0.98
C HIS A 26 -2.51 13.36 1.19
N MET A 27 -1.62 13.45 0.20
CA MET A 27 -0.41 14.29 0.21
C MET A 27 -0.61 15.64 -0.50
N ALA A 28 -1.84 16.15 -0.53
CA ALA A 28 -2.16 17.41 -1.20
C ALA A 28 -1.21 18.54 -0.73
N GLY A 29 -0.55 19.21 -1.68
CA GLY A 29 0.40 20.30 -1.42
C GLY A 29 1.88 19.87 -1.38
N GLN A 30 2.18 18.60 -1.60
CA GLN A 30 3.56 18.12 -1.73
C GLN A 30 4.07 18.34 -3.17
N ALA A 31 5.25 18.96 -3.31
CA ALA A 31 5.77 19.40 -4.61
C ALA A 31 6.18 18.25 -5.55
N ASP A 32 6.55 17.10 -4.98
CA ASP A 32 7.08 15.96 -5.72
C ASP A 32 6.21 14.71 -5.52
N LEU A 33 5.09 14.65 -6.25
CA LEU A 33 4.28 13.44 -6.38
C LEU A 33 4.68 12.67 -7.65
N PRO A 34 4.73 11.33 -7.61
CA PRO A 34 4.88 10.53 -8.81
C PRO A 34 3.78 10.86 -9.82
N ALA A 35 4.16 11.08 -11.09
CA ALA A 35 3.21 11.49 -12.13
C ALA A 35 2.05 10.48 -12.33
N HIS A 36 2.28 9.19 -12.08
CA HIS A 36 1.25 8.14 -12.19
C HIS A 36 0.24 8.14 -11.03
N TRP A 37 0.42 8.97 -9.99
CA TRP A 37 -0.55 9.14 -8.91
C TRP A 37 -1.62 10.18 -9.23
N VAL A 38 -1.48 10.89 -10.35
CA VAL A 38 -2.46 11.83 -10.87
C VAL A 38 -2.77 11.52 -12.33
N THR A 39 -3.94 11.95 -12.81
CA THR A 39 -4.31 11.87 -14.23
C THR A 39 -3.66 13.02 -15.01
N ASP A 40 -3.80 13.00 -16.34
CA ASP A 40 -3.37 14.12 -17.20
C ASP A 40 -4.07 15.45 -16.85
N ALA A 41 -5.25 15.39 -16.23
CA ALA A 41 -5.98 16.54 -15.72
C ALA A 41 -5.51 16.98 -14.31
N ASN A 42 -4.43 16.39 -13.80
CA ASN A 42 -3.90 16.58 -12.45
C ASN A 42 -4.87 16.17 -11.33
N GLU A 43 -5.76 15.19 -11.60
CA GLU A 43 -6.69 14.66 -10.62
C GLU A 43 -6.09 13.44 -9.91
N PRO A 44 -6.23 13.30 -8.57
CA PRO A 44 -5.70 12.15 -7.85
C PRO A 44 -6.25 10.81 -8.34
N VAL A 45 -5.36 9.85 -8.58
CA VAL A 45 -5.72 8.47 -8.94
C VAL A 45 -5.99 7.64 -7.68
N GLN A 46 -7.04 6.83 -7.75
CA GLN A 46 -7.35 5.83 -6.72
C GLN A 46 -6.70 4.49 -7.05
N PHE A 47 -5.86 4.01 -6.14
CA PHE A 47 -5.30 2.67 -6.16
C PHE A 47 -6.17 1.72 -5.35
N THR A 48 -6.34 0.50 -5.84
CA THR A 48 -7.01 -0.56 -5.12
C THR A 48 -6.01 -1.67 -4.83
N VAL A 49 -5.83 -1.98 -3.55
CA VAL A 49 -4.89 -3.00 -3.09
C VAL A 49 -5.68 -4.12 -2.45
N ASP A 50 -5.60 -5.31 -3.03
CA ASP A 50 -6.22 -6.51 -2.48
C ASP A 50 -5.20 -7.28 -1.64
N PHE A 51 -5.49 -7.45 -0.36
CA PHE A 51 -4.70 -8.25 0.54
C PHE A 51 -5.30 -9.65 0.65
N ILE A 52 -4.58 -10.64 0.17
CA ILE A 52 -4.96 -12.05 0.24
C ILE A 52 -4.20 -12.66 1.42
N VAL A 53 -4.91 -13.20 2.41
CA VAL A 53 -4.30 -13.74 3.65
C VAL A 53 -3.39 -12.69 4.34
N GLY A 54 -3.78 -11.41 4.25
CA GLY A 54 -3.05 -10.30 4.86
C GLY A 54 -1.80 -9.84 4.10
N GLU A 55 -1.50 -10.37 2.91
CA GLU A 55 -0.41 -9.94 2.04
C GLU A 55 -0.90 -9.34 0.72
N ALA A 56 -0.21 -8.32 0.24
CA ALA A 56 -0.46 -7.72 -1.08
C ALA A 56 0.86 -7.44 -1.80
N GLU A 57 0.83 -7.58 -3.12
CA GLU A 57 1.91 -7.17 -4.00
C GLU A 57 1.52 -5.86 -4.69
N VAL A 58 2.35 -4.85 -4.50
CA VAL A 58 2.12 -3.48 -4.99
C VAL A 58 3.38 -2.93 -5.64
N GLU A 59 3.25 -1.87 -6.42
CA GLU A 59 4.39 -1.12 -6.93
C GLU A 59 5.26 -0.60 -5.77
N ASP A 60 6.57 -0.49 -6.00
CA ASP A 60 7.53 -0.16 -4.95
C ASP A 60 7.26 1.20 -4.29
N GLU A 61 6.86 2.19 -5.07
CA GLU A 61 6.52 3.54 -4.58
C GLU A 61 5.25 3.53 -3.74
N LEU A 62 4.18 2.88 -4.22
CA LEU A 62 2.94 2.71 -3.46
C LEU A 62 3.19 1.93 -2.16
N GLY A 63 3.99 0.87 -2.21
CA GLY A 63 4.38 0.10 -1.03
C GLY A 63 5.16 0.92 -0.01
N ARG A 64 6.11 1.76 -0.45
CA ARG A 64 6.84 2.69 0.44
C ARG A 64 5.90 3.70 1.09
N TYR A 65 4.97 4.27 0.32
CA TYR A 65 3.93 5.16 0.84
C TYR A 65 3.09 4.45 1.93
N MET A 66 2.58 3.26 1.64
CA MET A 66 1.77 2.48 2.59
C MET A 66 2.53 2.22 3.90
N VAL A 67 3.83 1.94 3.83
CA VAL A 67 4.67 1.72 5.01
C VAL A 67 4.94 3.02 5.77
N ALA A 68 5.27 4.11 5.07
CA ALA A 68 5.54 5.42 5.68
C ALA A 68 4.33 5.96 6.46
N HIS A 69 3.12 5.70 5.96
CA HIS A 69 1.86 6.14 6.57
C HIS A 69 1.22 5.09 7.50
N LYS A 70 1.97 4.03 7.87
CA LYS A 70 1.50 2.96 8.78
C LYS A 70 0.25 2.21 8.30
N LEU A 71 -0.05 2.26 7.00
CA LEU A 71 -1.15 1.53 6.37
C LEU A 71 -0.77 0.06 6.12
N ALA A 72 0.52 -0.23 6.00
CA ALA A 72 1.06 -1.57 5.88
C ALA A 72 2.44 -1.69 6.54
N LYS A 73 2.91 -2.92 6.71
CA LYS A 73 4.27 -3.22 7.17
C LYS A 73 5.08 -3.82 6.02
N ARG A 74 6.34 -3.38 5.90
CA ARG A 74 7.33 -4.01 5.02
C ARG A 74 7.77 -5.32 5.65
N THR A 75 7.76 -6.42 4.89
CA THR A 75 8.45 -7.64 5.32
C THR A 75 9.94 -7.56 4.93
N LYS A 76 10.83 -8.02 5.81
CA LYS A 76 12.10 -8.58 5.36
C LYS A 76 11.76 -10.00 4.93
N LEU A 77 11.79 -10.29 3.64
CA LEU A 77 11.69 -11.67 3.15
C LEU A 77 12.67 -12.56 3.94
N LEU A 78 12.14 -13.36 4.86
CA LEU A 78 12.69 -14.69 5.12
C LEU A 78 12.07 -15.55 4.03
N LEU A 79 12.75 -15.62 2.88
CA LEU A 79 12.54 -16.73 1.96
C LEU A 79 12.81 -18.02 2.77
N PRO A 80 11.95 -19.04 2.71
CA PRO A 80 12.32 -20.33 3.28
C PRO A 80 13.59 -20.80 2.56
N SER A 81 14.68 -20.95 3.32
CA SER A 81 15.80 -21.73 2.85
C SER A 81 15.35 -23.18 2.84
N THR A 82 14.92 -23.65 1.66
CA THR A 82 14.66 -25.05 1.27
C THR A 82 13.58 -25.82 2.02
#